data_AF-A0A7S1UN06-F1
#
_entry.id   AF-A0A7S1UN06-F1
#
_cell.length_a   1.000
_cell.length_b   1.000
_cell.length_c   1.000
_cell.angle_alpha   90.00
_cell.angle_beta   90.00
_cell.angle_gamma   90.00
#
_symmetry.space_group_name_H-M   'P 1'
#
loop_
_entity.id
_entity.type
_entity.pdbx_description
1 polymer ?
#
loop_
_entity_poly.entity_id
_entity_poly.type
_entity_poly.pdbx_seq_one_letter_code
_entity_poly.pdbx_strand_id
1 'polypeptide(L)'
;REAANPNPNANPNPNPNPKPKPKPSTGGARSSDAIAIDDSDDDTDDGADPNPTPDSSPNPEPGAEPNPNPKPQRNPITLPSPNTNPNPSARPTPRPRLNFQPEEVFRQCDFGFETGSFFVAENCPGFFTDCADLSVALDDLSSAELFISRKYSTTYARDRADPIYPEEYSNYLASWAVASANRHPAPSAFRPIKAPQWYSNFRLRQEFARRLESRRRAAGNPKP
;
A
#
# COMPACT_ATOMS: atom_id res chain seq x y z
N ARG A 1 -33.08 -18.74 39.63
CA ARG A 1 -33.94 -17.58 39.35
C ARG A 1 -33.06 -16.35 39.51
N GLU A 2 -32.27 -16.03 38.48
CA GLU A 2 -31.46 -14.81 38.42
C GLU A 2 -32.07 -13.91 37.35
N ALA A 3 -32.38 -12.69 37.74
CA ALA A 3 -33.08 -11.71 36.92
C ALA A 3 -32.08 -10.97 36.02
N ALA A 4 -32.31 -11.06 34.71
CA ALA A 4 -31.59 -10.28 33.71
C ALA A 4 -32.08 -8.82 33.75
N ASN A 5 -31.14 -7.88 33.88
CA ASN A 5 -31.39 -6.45 33.85
C ASN A 5 -31.35 -5.95 32.38
N PRO A 6 -32.42 -5.31 31.86
CA PRO A 6 -32.41 -4.80 30.49
C PRO A 6 -31.67 -3.45 30.40
N ASN A 7 -30.78 -3.34 29.41
CA ASN A 7 -30.01 -2.14 29.08
C ASN A 7 -30.92 -1.07 28.40
N PRO A 8 -31.07 0.15 28.95
CA PRO A 8 -32.01 1.15 28.44
C PRO A 8 -31.33 2.21 27.55
N ASN A 9 -30.57 1.80 26.53
CA ASN A 9 -29.96 2.78 25.62
C ASN A 9 -30.14 2.41 24.15
N ALA A 10 -31.38 2.53 23.67
CA ALA A 10 -31.72 2.56 22.26
C ALA A 10 -31.94 4.02 21.85
N ASN A 11 -30.89 4.66 21.32
CA ASN A 11 -31.00 5.98 20.72
C ASN A 11 -31.24 5.82 19.20
N PRO A 12 -32.39 6.23 18.65
CA PRO A 12 -32.68 6.06 17.22
C PRO A 12 -31.93 7.13 16.41
N ASN A 13 -31.03 6.69 15.53
CA ASN A 13 -30.33 7.56 14.58
C ASN A 13 -31.26 7.94 13.41
N PRO A 14 -31.65 9.22 13.22
CA PRO A 14 -32.46 9.64 12.09
C PRO A 14 -31.55 10.27 11.04
N ASN A 15 -31.04 9.48 10.09
CA ASN A 15 -30.48 10.07 8.88
C ASN A 15 -30.80 9.24 7.63
N PRO A 16 -31.89 9.55 6.90
CA PRO A 16 -32.14 8.97 5.60
C PRO A 16 -31.27 9.71 4.57
N ASN A 17 -30.14 9.10 4.22
CA ASN A 17 -29.30 9.60 3.13
C ASN A 17 -30.11 9.62 1.81
N PRO A 18 -30.26 10.77 1.12
CA PRO A 18 -31.06 10.83 -0.09
C PRO A 18 -30.42 10.04 -1.23
N LYS A 19 -31.21 9.18 -1.88
CA LYS A 19 -30.80 8.36 -3.04
C LYS A 19 -30.30 9.27 -4.18
N PRO A 20 -29.16 8.96 -4.83
CA PRO A 20 -28.74 9.63 -6.05
C PRO A 20 -29.75 9.40 -7.18
N LYS A 21 -30.17 10.48 -7.86
CA LYS A 21 -30.99 10.41 -9.08
C LYS A 21 -30.18 9.75 -10.22
N PRO A 22 -30.78 8.86 -11.03
CA PRO A 22 -30.12 8.30 -12.20
C PRO A 22 -29.94 9.36 -13.29
N LYS A 23 -28.75 9.43 -13.88
CA LYS A 23 -28.47 10.21 -15.09
C LYS A 23 -29.11 9.52 -16.31
N PRO A 24 -29.63 10.27 -17.29
CA PRO A 24 -30.19 9.72 -18.52
C PRO A 24 -29.11 9.01 -19.36
N SER A 25 -29.43 7.82 -19.87
CA SER A 25 -28.55 7.04 -20.73
C SER A 25 -28.55 7.62 -22.14
N THR A 26 -27.39 8.03 -22.61
CA THR A 26 -27.17 8.33 -24.02
C THR A 26 -27.05 6.99 -24.76
N GLY A 27 -28.06 6.67 -25.57
CA GLY A 27 -28.04 5.54 -26.48
C GLY A 27 -26.98 5.74 -27.55
N GLY A 28 -26.24 4.67 -27.84
CA GLY A 28 -25.23 4.60 -28.89
C GLY A 28 -25.23 3.19 -29.46
N ALA A 29 -25.27 3.13 -30.79
CA ALA A 29 -25.79 2.04 -31.59
C ALA A 29 -25.01 0.72 -31.54
N ARG A 30 -25.75 -0.34 -31.87
CA ARG A 30 -25.29 -1.67 -32.24
C ARG A 30 -24.47 -1.59 -33.53
N SER A 31 -23.36 -2.31 -33.59
CA SER A 31 -22.98 -3.07 -34.78
C SER A 31 -22.44 -4.42 -34.35
N SER A 32 -23.02 -5.44 -34.94
CA SER A 32 -22.68 -6.84 -34.79
C SER A 32 -21.80 -7.21 -35.99
N ASP A 33 -20.53 -7.50 -35.74
CA ASP A 33 -19.70 -8.21 -36.71
C ASP A 33 -19.07 -9.42 -36.03
N ALA A 34 -19.36 -10.57 -36.62
CA ALA A 34 -18.79 -11.86 -36.29
C ALA A 34 -17.33 -11.90 -36.76
N ILE A 35 -16.41 -12.24 -35.87
CA ILE A 35 -15.03 -12.57 -36.25
C ILE A 35 -14.92 -14.09 -36.20
N ALA A 36 -14.93 -14.69 -37.39
CA ALA A 36 -14.39 -16.02 -37.60
C ALA A 36 -12.87 -15.95 -37.39
N ILE A 37 -12.33 -16.81 -36.54
CA ILE A 37 -10.89 -17.02 -36.40
C ILE A 37 -10.56 -18.17 -37.35
N ASP A 38 -9.99 -17.82 -38.49
CA ASP A 38 -9.39 -18.73 -39.45
C ASP A 38 -7.89 -18.81 -39.10
N ASP A 39 -7.42 -20.02 -38.78
CA ASP A 39 -6.01 -20.33 -38.61
C ASP A 39 -5.36 -20.31 -39.99
N SER A 40 -4.50 -19.34 -40.25
CA SER A 40 -3.61 -19.35 -41.41
C SER A 40 -2.28 -18.72 -41.02
N ASP A 41 -1.29 -19.60 -40.87
CA ASP A 41 0.13 -19.27 -40.91
C ASP A 41 0.45 -18.62 -42.26
N ASP A 42 0.90 -17.36 -42.26
CA ASP A 42 1.63 -16.80 -43.39
C ASP A 42 2.69 -15.80 -42.89
N ASP A 43 3.94 -16.18 -43.13
CA ASP A 43 5.12 -15.33 -43.01
C ASP A 43 5.08 -14.29 -44.14
N THR A 44 4.87 -13.01 -43.81
CA THR A 44 5.28 -11.95 -44.74
C THR A 44 5.81 -10.72 -44.01
N ASP A 45 7.06 -10.46 -44.36
CA ASP A 45 7.93 -9.33 -44.10
C ASP A 45 7.44 -8.03 -44.78
N ASP A 46 8.09 -6.93 -44.39
CA ASP A 46 8.15 -5.60 -45.01
C ASP A 46 6.96 -4.65 -44.88
N GLY A 47 7.28 -3.46 -44.37
CA GLY A 47 6.60 -2.25 -44.82
C GLY A 47 6.34 -1.22 -43.74
N ALA A 48 7.19 -0.20 -43.71
CA ALA A 48 7.09 1.01 -42.94
C ALA A 48 5.68 1.65 -42.88
N ASP A 49 5.34 2.26 -41.75
CA ASP A 49 4.40 3.38 -41.71
C ASP A 49 4.77 4.35 -40.57
N PRO A 50 4.35 5.63 -40.63
CA PRO A 50 5.22 6.75 -40.34
C PRO A 50 4.95 7.29 -38.94
N ASN A 51 5.96 7.94 -38.40
CA ASN A 51 5.92 8.72 -37.18
C ASN A 51 4.82 9.82 -37.28
N PRO A 52 3.73 9.76 -36.50
CA PRO A 52 2.78 10.87 -36.43
C PRO A 52 3.42 11.99 -35.61
N THR A 53 3.67 13.11 -36.28
CA THR A 53 4.06 14.38 -35.64
C THR A 53 2.98 14.79 -34.64
N PRO A 54 3.33 15.19 -33.40
CA PRO A 54 2.35 15.71 -32.46
C PRO A 54 1.94 17.13 -32.88
N ASP A 55 0.66 17.28 -33.16
CA ASP A 55 -0.03 18.54 -33.42
C ASP A 55 0.18 19.52 -32.23
N SER A 56 0.76 20.68 -32.53
CA SER A 56 1.09 21.71 -31.55
C SER A 56 -0.14 22.58 -31.29
N SER A 57 -1.04 22.10 -30.43
CA SER A 57 -2.06 22.97 -29.84
C SER A 57 -1.40 23.98 -28.87
N PRO A 58 -1.63 25.29 -29.02
CA PRO A 58 -1.08 26.28 -28.09
C PRO A 58 -1.76 26.16 -26.73
N ASN A 59 -0.95 25.94 -25.70
CA ASN A 59 -1.34 25.89 -24.30
C ASN A 59 -1.88 27.29 -23.88
N PRO A 60 -3.10 27.41 -23.33
CA PRO A 60 -3.57 28.67 -22.77
C PRO A 60 -2.74 29.04 -21.53
N GLU A 61 -2.32 30.31 -21.46
CA GLU A 61 -1.54 30.87 -20.34
C GLU A 61 -2.20 30.55 -18.98
N PRO A 62 -1.43 30.18 -17.94
CA PRO A 62 -1.95 30.09 -16.58
C PRO A 62 -2.43 31.46 -16.11
N GLY A 63 -3.75 31.57 -15.89
CA GLY A 63 -4.35 32.73 -15.25
C GLY A 63 -3.74 33.00 -13.86
N ALA A 64 -3.65 34.28 -13.52
CA ALA A 64 -2.98 34.84 -12.35
C ALA A 64 -3.22 34.06 -11.04
N GLU A 65 -2.13 33.80 -10.33
CA GLU A 65 -2.12 33.21 -9.00
C GLU A 65 -2.97 34.05 -8.01
N PRO A 66 -3.86 33.42 -7.22
CA PRO A 66 -4.50 34.09 -6.10
C PRO A 66 -3.45 34.42 -5.03
N ASN A 67 -3.37 35.71 -4.71
CA ASN A 67 -2.61 36.34 -3.63
C ASN A 67 -2.41 35.42 -2.40
N PRO A 68 -1.16 35.16 -1.93
CA PRO A 68 -0.93 34.30 -0.78
C PRO A 68 -1.52 34.94 0.49
N ASN A 69 -2.52 34.25 1.04
CA ASN A 69 -3.11 34.51 2.34
C ASN A 69 -2.01 34.69 3.40
N PRO A 70 -2.10 35.69 4.32
CA PRO A 70 -1.06 35.94 5.31
C PRO A 70 -0.78 34.71 6.16
N LYS A 71 0.52 34.41 6.32
CA LYS A 71 1.01 33.31 7.16
C LYS A 71 0.35 33.37 8.54
N PRO A 72 -0.16 32.26 9.09
CA PRO A 72 -0.58 32.22 10.48
C PRO A 72 0.63 32.59 11.36
N GLN A 73 0.51 33.67 12.13
CA GLN A 73 1.47 34.02 13.16
C GLN A 73 1.56 32.83 14.12
N ARG A 74 2.73 32.15 14.13
CA ARG A 74 3.03 31.19 15.18
C ARG A 74 3.14 31.98 16.48
N ASN A 75 2.19 31.77 17.38
CA ASN A 75 2.42 32.09 18.79
C ASN A 75 3.72 31.41 19.21
N PRO A 76 4.68 32.13 19.83
CA PRO A 76 5.86 31.50 20.38
C PRO A 76 5.39 30.53 21.47
N ILE A 77 5.50 29.24 21.20
CA ILE A 77 5.52 28.24 22.26
C ILE A 77 6.77 28.59 23.06
N THR A 78 6.58 29.11 24.26
CA THR A 78 7.63 29.18 25.27
C THR A 78 8.15 27.76 25.46
N LEU A 79 9.26 27.43 24.78
CA LEU A 79 10.09 26.31 25.19
C LEU A 79 10.47 26.58 26.66
N PRO A 80 10.38 25.58 27.56
CA PRO A 80 11.00 25.72 28.87
C PRO A 80 12.48 26.05 28.65
N SER A 81 12.93 27.16 29.25
CA SER A 81 14.31 27.63 29.15
C SER A 81 15.28 26.48 29.36
N PRO A 82 16.34 26.35 28.54
CA PRO A 82 17.38 25.37 28.81
C PRO A 82 17.96 25.69 30.19
N ASN A 83 17.88 24.73 31.09
CA ASN A 83 18.47 24.83 32.41
C ASN A 83 20.00 24.95 32.24
N THR A 84 20.52 26.18 32.21
CA THR A 84 21.95 26.48 32.11
C THR A 84 22.62 26.28 33.46
N ASN A 85 22.52 25.07 34.00
CA ASN A 85 23.44 24.62 35.03
C ASN A 85 24.52 23.79 34.32
N PRO A 86 25.69 24.36 33.98
CA PRO A 86 26.78 23.60 33.41
C PRO A 86 27.35 22.74 34.52
N ASN A 87 26.85 21.51 34.67
CA ASN A 87 27.57 20.48 35.41
C ASN A 87 28.72 19.99 34.51
N PRO A 88 29.98 20.39 34.77
CA PRO A 88 31.08 20.14 33.86
C PRO A 88 31.76 18.81 34.22
N SER A 89 31.04 17.69 34.27
CA SER A 89 31.71 16.39 34.45
C SER A 89 30.92 15.10 34.19
N ALA A 90 29.76 15.13 33.54
CA ALA A 90 29.12 13.90 33.07
C ALA A 90 29.38 13.75 31.58
N ARG A 91 30.51 13.12 31.21
CA ARG A 91 30.65 12.52 29.87
C ARG A 91 29.36 11.72 29.64
N PRO A 92 28.59 11.96 28.57
CA PRO A 92 27.36 11.22 28.33
C PRO A 92 27.70 9.75 28.44
N THR A 93 27.17 9.08 29.45
CA THR A 93 27.35 7.64 29.61
C THR A 93 26.96 7.01 28.29
N PRO A 94 27.83 6.21 27.65
CA PRO A 94 27.51 5.62 26.37
C PRO A 94 26.16 4.92 26.50
N ARG A 95 25.21 5.30 25.65
CA ARG A 95 23.88 4.69 25.64
C ARG A 95 24.08 3.17 25.54
N PRO A 96 23.36 2.38 26.36
CA PRO A 96 23.46 0.93 26.26
C PRO A 96 23.17 0.51 24.82
N ARG A 97 23.84 -0.56 24.36
CA ARG A 97 23.59 -1.12 23.03
C ARG A 97 22.09 -1.41 22.93
N LEU A 98 21.45 -0.89 21.89
CA LEU A 98 20.04 -1.18 21.64
C LEU A 98 19.91 -2.68 21.41
N ASN A 99 19.18 -3.37 22.28
CA ASN A 99 18.81 -4.76 22.06
C ASN A 99 17.73 -4.78 20.98
N PHE A 100 18.15 -4.88 19.72
CA PHE A 100 17.23 -4.88 18.59
C PHE A 100 16.52 -6.23 18.52
N GLN A 101 15.22 -6.22 18.81
CA GLN A 101 14.33 -7.38 18.69
C GLN A 101 13.36 -7.13 17.52
N PRO A 102 13.67 -7.63 16.31
CA PRO A 102 12.89 -7.31 15.13
C PRO A 102 11.42 -7.70 15.24
N GLU A 103 11.11 -8.81 15.90
CA GLU A 103 9.73 -9.29 16.04
C GLU A 103 8.89 -8.32 16.87
N GLU A 104 9.48 -7.74 17.91
CA GLU A 104 8.79 -6.80 18.79
C GLU A 104 8.48 -5.49 18.07
N VAL A 105 9.37 -5.04 17.16
CA VAL A 105 9.10 -3.88 16.31
C VAL A 105 7.85 -4.12 15.46
N PHE A 106 7.72 -5.32 14.86
CA PHE A 106 6.55 -5.67 14.07
C PHE A 106 5.28 -5.83 14.92
N ARG A 107 5.39 -6.36 16.15
CA ARG A 107 4.26 -6.46 17.07
C ARG A 107 3.74 -5.10 17.53
N GLN A 108 4.63 -4.11 17.67
CA GLN A 108 4.27 -2.75 18.07
C GLN A 108 3.76 -1.90 16.89
N CYS A 109 3.83 -2.40 15.66
CA CYS A 109 3.29 -1.70 14.50
C CYS A 109 1.76 -1.75 14.48
N ASP A 110 1.11 -0.59 14.64
CA ASP A 110 -0.36 -0.44 14.61
C ASP A 110 -1.02 -0.84 13.28
N PHE A 111 -0.24 -0.97 12.21
CA PHE A 111 -0.72 -1.23 10.85
C PHE A 111 -0.95 -2.73 10.56
N GLY A 112 -0.61 -3.60 11.51
CA GLY A 112 -0.60 -5.05 11.32
C GLY A 112 0.67 -5.57 10.66
N PHE A 113 0.91 -6.87 10.83
CA PHE A 113 2.11 -7.55 10.36
C PHE A 113 2.25 -7.48 8.83
N GLU A 114 1.16 -7.69 8.10
CA GLU A 114 1.14 -7.74 6.64
C GLU A 114 1.54 -6.38 6.04
N THR A 115 1.02 -5.30 6.60
CA THR A 115 1.43 -3.96 6.19
C THR A 115 2.91 -3.72 6.50
N GLY A 116 3.35 -4.12 7.70
CA GLY A 116 4.73 -3.95 8.13
C GLY A 116 5.73 -4.60 7.17
N SER A 117 5.41 -5.80 6.65
CA SER A 117 6.32 -6.52 5.74
C SER A 117 6.48 -5.78 4.41
N PHE A 118 5.40 -5.21 3.86
CA PHE A 118 5.49 -4.36 2.65
C PHE A 118 6.29 -3.09 2.88
N PHE A 119 6.15 -2.45 4.05
CA PHE A 119 6.97 -1.29 4.40
C PHE A 119 8.46 -1.63 4.45
N VAL A 120 8.80 -2.77 5.05
CA VAL A 120 10.18 -3.25 5.08
C VAL A 120 10.66 -3.55 3.67
N ALA A 121 9.92 -4.32 2.87
CA ALA A 121 10.32 -4.68 1.51
C ALA A 121 10.56 -3.45 0.60
N GLU A 122 9.71 -2.43 0.70
CA GLU A 122 9.86 -1.19 -0.09
C GLU A 122 11.11 -0.39 0.30
N ASN A 123 11.43 -0.35 1.60
CA ASN A 123 12.48 0.51 2.13
C ASN A 123 13.81 -0.22 2.38
N CYS A 124 13.81 -1.56 2.36
CA CYS A 124 14.99 -2.34 2.68
C CYS A 124 16.18 -2.18 1.74
N PRO A 125 16.04 -1.89 0.42
CA PRO A 125 17.20 -1.71 -0.45
C PRO A 125 18.15 -0.61 0.04
N GLY A 126 17.62 0.40 0.73
CA GLY A 126 18.43 1.47 1.32
C GLY A 126 19.33 1.01 2.46
N PHE A 127 19.13 -0.18 3.04
CA PHE A 127 19.91 -0.66 4.18
C PHE A 127 21.13 -1.51 3.80
N PHE A 128 21.23 -1.94 2.54
CA PHE A 128 22.29 -2.82 2.06
C PHE A 128 23.29 -2.07 1.19
N THR A 129 24.57 -2.42 1.30
CA THR A 129 25.59 -2.05 0.29
C THR A 129 25.89 -3.17 -0.68
N ASP A 130 25.69 -4.42 -0.26
CA ASP A 130 25.92 -5.60 -1.09
C ASP A 130 24.59 -6.11 -1.68
N CYS A 131 24.61 -6.38 -2.99
CA CYS A 131 23.47 -6.95 -3.70
C CYS A 131 23.19 -8.40 -3.27
N ALA A 132 24.22 -9.16 -2.88
CA ALA A 132 24.05 -10.53 -2.39
C ALA A 132 23.27 -10.56 -1.07
N ASP A 133 23.62 -9.68 -0.13
CA ASP A 133 22.91 -9.53 1.15
C ASP A 133 21.45 -9.09 0.93
N LEU A 134 21.21 -8.15 0.00
CA LEU A 134 19.86 -7.73 -0.37
C LEU A 134 19.05 -8.88 -0.98
N SER A 135 19.65 -9.70 -1.87
CA SER A 135 18.98 -10.83 -2.49
C SER A 135 18.49 -11.84 -1.44
N VAL A 136 19.34 -12.17 -0.46
CA VAL A 136 18.97 -13.08 0.64
C VAL A 136 17.80 -12.50 1.45
N ALA A 137 17.84 -11.20 1.74
CA ALA A 137 16.74 -10.54 2.45
C ALA A 137 15.42 -10.59 1.65
N LEU A 138 15.49 -10.42 0.33
CA LEU A 138 14.31 -10.47 -0.54
C LEU A 138 13.75 -11.89 -0.68
N ASP A 139 14.59 -12.93 -0.64
CA ASP A 139 14.14 -14.33 -0.62
C ASP A 139 13.38 -14.65 0.68
N ASP A 140 13.88 -14.19 1.83
CA ASP A 140 13.21 -14.35 3.13
C ASP A 140 11.88 -13.57 3.17
N LEU A 141 11.86 -12.34 2.67
CA LEU A 141 10.65 -11.52 2.56
C LEU A 141 9.62 -12.15 1.62
N SER A 142 10.06 -12.68 0.48
CA SER A 142 9.18 -13.38 -0.48
C SER A 142 8.58 -14.65 0.14
N SER A 143 9.38 -15.39 0.91
CA SER A 143 8.92 -16.55 1.67
C SER A 143 7.86 -16.16 2.70
N ALA A 144 8.10 -15.08 3.45
CA ALA A 144 7.13 -14.54 4.39
C ALA A 144 5.83 -14.12 3.70
N GLU A 145 5.91 -13.44 2.55
CA GLU A 145 4.76 -13.01 1.75
C GLU A 145 3.94 -14.20 1.22
N LEU A 146 4.59 -15.30 0.84
CA LEU A 146 3.91 -16.51 0.41
C LEU A 146 3.07 -17.12 1.54
N PHE A 147 3.59 -17.13 2.77
CA PHE A 147 2.83 -17.59 3.93
C PHE A 147 1.67 -16.65 4.29
N ILE A 148 1.90 -15.34 4.24
CA ILE A 148 0.84 -14.32 4.41
C ILE A 148 -0.27 -14.53 3.37
N SER A 149 0.10 -14.65 2.09
CA SER A 149 -0.85 -14.79 0.99
C SER A 149 -1.70 -16.04 1.12
N ARG A 150 -1.13 -17.14 1.63
CA ARG A 150 -1.86 -18.38 1.89
C ARG A 150 -2.93 -18.21 2.96
N LYS A 151 -2.65 -17.46 4.03
CA LYS A 151 -3.62 -17.13 5.10
C LYS A 151 -4.85 -16.39 4.56
N TYR A 152 -4.66 -15.49 3.60
CA TYR A 152 -5.74 -14.64 3.05
C TYR A 152 -6.37 -15.17 1.75
N SER A 153 -5.87 -16.29 1.22
CA SER A 153 -6.44 -16.84 0.00
C SER A 153 -7.80 -17.47 0.26
N THR A 154 -8.84 -16.82 -0.27
CA THR A 154 -10.24 -17.29 -0.22
C THR A 154 -10.42 -18.66 -0.89
N THR A 155 -9.54 -19.01 -1.82
CA THR A 155 -9.54 -20.31 -2.52
C THR A 155 -9.12 -21.45 -1.59
N TYR A 156 -8.21 -21.17 -0.64
CA TYR A 156 -7.75 -22.13 0.36
C TYR A 156 -8.58 -22.11 1.65
N ALA A 157 -9.43 -21.11 1.87
CA ALA A 157 -10.32 -21.02 3.02
C ALA A 157 -11.34 -22.18 3.14
N ARG A 158 -11.48 -23.02 2.10
CA ARG A 158 -12.28 -24.25 2.15
C ARG A 158 -11.55 -25.45 2.76
N ASP A 159 -10.22 -25.50 2.69
CA ASP A 159 -9.42 -26.52 3.38
C ASP A 159 -9.00 -25.98 4.75
N ARG A 160 -9.98 -26.02 5.65
CA ARG A 160 -9.97 -25.48 7.01
C ARG A 160 -9.15 -26.35 7.99
N ALA A 161 -7.99 -26.84 7.56
CA ALA A 161 -6.98 -27.37 8.48
C ALA A 161 -5.91 -26.28 8.61
N ASP A 162 -5.47 -26.03 9.84
CA ASP A 162 -4.45 -25.07 10.27
C ASP A 162 -3.54 -24.55 9.15
N PRO A 163 -3.22 -23.24 9.12
CA PRO A 163 -2.05 -22.83 8.36
C PRO A 163 -0.89 -23.66 8.91
N ILE A 164 -0.35 -24.55 8.06
CA ILE A 164 0.79 -25.43 8.37
C ILE A 164 1.97 -24.62 8.98
N TYR A 165 1.93 -23.30 8.81
CA TYR A 165 2.84 -22.33 9.37
C TYR A 165 2.08 -21.29 10.21
N PRO A 166 2.40 -21.16 11.51
CA PRO A 166 1.86 -20.11 12.36
C PRO A 166 2.18 -18.71 11.82
N GLU A 167 1.32 -17.74 12.10
CA GLU A 167 1.54 -16.32 11.75
C GLU A 167 2.86 -15.80 12.34
N GLU A 168 3.21 -16.27 13.52
CA GLU A 168 4.45 -15.98 14.22
C GLU A 168 5.67 -16.37 13.38
N TYR A 169 5.59 -17.43 12.57
CA TYR A 169 6.69 -17.85 11.70
C TYR A 169 6.87 -16.88 10.53
N SER A 170 5.78 -16.44 9.90
CA SER A 170 5.85 -15.41 8.86
C SER A 170 6.40 -14.10 9.41
N ASN A 171 5.97 -13.74 10.63
CA ASN A 171 6.47 -12.55 11.32
C ASN A 171 7.96 -12.65 11.66
N TYR A 172 8.39 -13.79 12.17
CA TYR A 172 9.80 -14.06 12.40
C TYR A 172 10.62 -13.89 11.10
N LEU A 173 10.21 -14.50 9.99
CA LEU A 173 10.92 -14.39 8.72
C LEU A 173 11.01 -12.94 8.22
N ALA A 174 9.88 -12.24 8.13
CA ALA A 174 9.87 -10.88 7.59
C ALA A 174 10.61 -9.88 8.48
N SER A 175 10.53 -10.04 9.81
CA SER A 175 11.23 -9.16 10.74
C SER A 175 12.74 -9.41 10.75
N TRP A 176 13.18 -10.67 10.63
CA TRP A 176 14.59 -11.01 10.59
C TRP A 176 15.26 -10.83 9.24
N ALA A 177 14.53 -10.88 8.13
CA ALA A 177 15.08 -10.83 6.78
C ALA A 177 16.15 -9.74 6.59
N VAL A 178 15.88 -8.51 7.05
CA VAL A 178 16.85 -7.41 6.95
C VAL A 178 17.94 -7.52 8.02
N ALA A 179 17.59 -7.93 9.24
CA ALA A 179 18.52 -7.98 10.36
C ALA A 179 19.60 -9.08 10.20
N SER A 180 19.22 -10.24 9.68
CA SER A 180 20.10 -11.40 9.49
C SER A 180 20.94 -11.29 8.22
N ALA A 181 20.36 -10.80 7.13
CA ALA A 181 21.02 -10.76 5.83
C ALA A 181 22.01 -9.59 5.71
N ASN A 182 21.82 -8.50 6.46
CA ASN A 182 22.62 -7.29 6.31
C ASN A 182 24.00 -7.39 6.98
N ARG A 183 24.88 -8.21 6.39
CA ARG A 183 26.27 -8.40 6.84
C ARG A 183 27.11 -7.16 6.56
N HIS A 184 26.79 -6.43 5.49
CA HIS A 184 27.42 -5.17 5.11
C HIS A 184 26.39 -4.03 5.16
N PRO A 185 26.11 -3.49 6.36
CA PRO A 185 25.14 -2.42 6.52
C PRO A 185 25.59 -1.16 5.82
N ALA A 186 24.65 -0.53 5.11
CA ALA A 186 24.88 0.77 4.53
C ALA A 186 25.27 1.80 5.61
N PRO A 187 26.11 2.79 5.27
CA PRO A 187 26.50 3.83 6.21
C PRO A 187 25.28 4.44 6.90
N SER A 188 25.42 4.69 8.20
CA SER A 188 24.37 5.29 9.00
C SER A 188 24.06 6.68 8.46
N ALA A 189 22.91 6.80 7.81
CA ALA A 189 22.41 8.02 7.21
C ALA A 189 20.90 8.04 7.42
N PHE A 190 20.34 9.25 7.61
CA PHE A 190 18.90 9.40 7.65
C PHE A 190 18.32 9.11 6.25
N ARG A 191 17.38 8.17 6.19
CA ARG A 191 16.72 7.77 4.96
C ARG A 191 15.23 8.08 5.08
N PRO A 192 14.64 8.82 4.14
CA PRO A 192 13.20 9.05 4.17
C PRO A 192 12.49 7.72 3.92
N ILE A 193 11.69 7.29 4.90
CA ILE A 193 10.83 6.11 4.74
C ILE A 193 9.69 6.52 3.81
N LYS A 194 9.53 5.77 2.72
CA LYS A 194 8.45 5.98 1.75
C LYS A 194 7.28 5.07 2.08
N ALA A 195 6.08 5.58 1.84
CA ALA A 195 4.88 4.75 1.85
C ALA A 195 4.96 3.75 0.67
N PRO A 196 4.68 2.46 0.89
CA PRO A 196 4.65 1.47 -0.16
C PRO A 196 3.70 1.85 -1.30
N GLN A 197 4.13 1.66 -2.54
CA GLN A 197 3.28 1.90 -3.72
C GLN A 197 2.11 0.92 -3.79
N TRP A 198 2.18 -0.20 -3.05
CA TRP A 198 1.14 -1.23 -3.04
C TRP A 198 -0.24 -0.66 -2.67
N TYR A 199 -0.33 0.34 -1.80
CA TYR A 199 -1.61 0.98 -1.45
C TYR A 199 -2.28 1.65 -2.64
N SER A 200 -1.51 2.38 -3.44
CA SER A 200 -2.00 3.02 -4.67
C SER A 200 -2.46 1.95 -5.67
N ASN A 201 -1.66 0.91 -5.85
CA ASN A 201 -1.96 -0.20 -6.76
C ASN A 201 -3.19 -0.99 -6.31
N PHE A 202 -3.34 -1.25 -5.02
CA PHE A 202 -4.48 -1.95 -4.44
C PHE A 202 -5.77 -1.17 -4.64
N ARG A 203 -5.74 0.14 -4.35
CA ARG A 203 -6.87 1.04 -4.59
C ARG A 203 -7.25 1.06 -6.07
N LEU A 204 -6.27 1.17 -6.96
CA LEU A 204 -6.47 1.18 -8.39
C LEU A 204 -7.08 -0.16 -8.89
N ARG A 205 -6.58 -1.29 -8.41
CA ARG A 205 -7.14 -2.64 -8.69
C ARG A 205 -8.60 -2.75 -8.25
N GLN A 206 -8.95 -2.26 -7.05
CA GLN A 206 -10.34 -2.26 -6.60
C GLN A 206 -11.24 -1.39 -7.49
N GLU A 207 -10.76 -0.24 -7.92
CA GLU A 207 -11.51 0.64 -8.82
C GLU A 207 -11.75 -0.02 -10.18
N PHE A 208 -10.72 -0.63 -10.77
CA PHE A 208 -10.85 -1.37 -12.02
C PHE A 208 -11.82 -2.55 -11.88
N ALA A 209 -11.73 -3.33 -10.81
CA ALA A 209 -12.65 -4.43 -10.54
C ALA A 209 -14.11 -3.94 -10.46
N ARG A 210 -14.36 -2.81 -9.78
CA ARG A 210 -15.69 -2.19 -9.67
C ARG A 210 -16.21 -1.69 -11.03
N ARG A 211 -15.34 -1.06 -11.82
CA ARG A 211 -15.69 -0.58 -13.18
C ARG A 211 -16.02 -1.75 -14.10
N LEU A 212 -15.23 -2.84 -14.06
CA LEU A 212 -15.47 -4.04 -14.84
C LEU A 212 -16.79 -4.72 -14.47
N GLU A 213 -17.08 -4.85 -13.17
CA GLU A 213 -18.36 -5.38 -12.68
C GLU A 213 -19.54 -4.51 -13.14
N SER A 214 -19.39 -3.18 -13.12
CA SER A 214 -20.41 -2.25 -13.60
C SER A 214 -20.69 -2.42 -15.10
N ARG A 215 -19.63 -2.62 -15.91
CA ARG A 215 -19.77 -2.90 -17.35
C ARG A 215 -20.42 -4.26 -17.61
N ARG A 216 -20.08 -5.31 -16.85
CA ARG A 216 -20.73 -6.64 -16.94
C ARG A 216 -22.23 -6.55 -16.68
N ARG A 217 -22.62 -5.84 -15.62
CA ARG A 217 -24.04 -5.60 -15.29
C ARG A 217 -24.76 -4.82 -16.38
N ALA A 218 -24.12 -3.79 -16.94
CA ALA A 218 -24.70 -3.00 -18.04
C ALA A 218 -24.85 -3.82 -19.33
N ALA A 219 -23.96 -4.77 -19.60
CA ALA A 219 -24.03 -5.67 -20.75
C ALA A 219 -25.05 -6.81 -20.58
N GLY A 220 -25.78 -6.88 -19.46
CA GLY A 220 -26.76 -7.93 -19.22
C GLY A 220 -26.15 -9.32 -19.02
N ASN A 221 -24.84 -9.40 -18.73
CA ASN A 221 -24.15 -10.67 -18.52
C ASN A 221 -24.09 -10.96 -17.01
N PRO A 222 -24.98 -11.80 -16.45
CA PRO A 222 -24.95 -12.12 -15.02
C PRO A 222 -23.64 -12.83 -14.66
N LYS A 223 -23.19 -12.67 -13.40
CA LYS A 223 -22.06 -13.46 -12.90
C LYS A 223 -22.36 -14.96 -13.11
N PRO A 224 -21.37 -15.75 -13.56
CA PRO A 224 -21.49 -17.21 -13.54
C PRO A 224 -21.66 -17.73 -12.11
#